data_AF-A0A383CW01-F1
#
_entry.id   AF-A0A383CW01-F1
#
_cell.length_a   1.000
_cell.length_b   1.000
_cell.length_c   1.000
_cell.angle_alpha   90.00
_cell.angle_beta   90.00
_cell.angle_gamma   90.00
#
_symmetry.space_group_name_H-M   'P 1'
#
loop_
_entity.id
_entity.type
_entity.pdbx_description
1 polymer ?
#
loop_
_entity_poly.entity_id
_entity_poly.type
_entity_poly.pdbx_seq_one_letter_code
_entity_poly.pdbx_strand_id
1 'polypeptide(L)'
;QWPLTSAYALAVVTQAKANNILLVGFDGYDSNDPRQEEMNEVLATYSQLQNRLPLKSLTPTSYSIPQGSIFEPVIQLNDFVLIIPARYRSSRFPGKPLADLCGKSLIRRVWDKCIQAVGTEQVLVATDDDTIRAHCLEQGMQVTMTSSECLTGTDRVCEVAHQVERDIYINVQGDEPLIEPNDILTVLETARRYNGTIINGMCPIEEERDFRNPNVPKVVAAPDGRLLYMSRAPVPTG
;
A
#
# COMPACT_ATOMS: atom_id res chain seq x y z
N GLN A 1 -4.50 -17.08 39.47
CA GLN A 1 -3.16 -16.69 39.00
C GLN A 1 -3.27 -16.52 37.49
N TRP A 2 -3.05 -15.31 37.00
CA TRP A 2 -2.96 -15.05 35.56
C TRP A 2 -1.62 -15.60 35.07
N PRO A 3 -1.55 -16.27 33.90
CA PRO A 3 -0.28 -16.74 33.40
C PRO A 3 0.63 -15.55 33.07
N LEU A 4 1.87 -15.63 33.56
CA LEU A 4 2.97 -14.76 33.19
C LEU A 4 3.08 -14.73 31.67
N THR A 5 2.97 -13.52 31.09
CA THR A 5 3.19 -13.31 29.67
C THR A 5 4.66 -12.93 29.48
N SER A 6 5.40 -13.75 28.73
CA SER A 6 6.65 -13.34 28.07
C SER A 6 6.36 -13.27 26.59
N ALA A 7 6.50 -12.08 26.00
CA ALA A 7 6.35 -11.85 24.58
C ALA A 7 7.65 -11.26 24.07
N TYR A 8 8.49 -12.02 23.35
CA TYR A 8 9.48 -11.46 22.41
C TYR A 8 9.91 -12.53 21.38
N ALA A 9 9.32 -12.49 20.19
CA ALA A 9 9.92 -13.03 18.96
C ALA A 9 9.18 -12.41 17.76
N LEU A 10 9.65 -11.27 17.26
CA LEU A 10 9.22 -10.76 15.95
C LEU A 10 10.29 -11.11 14.93
N ALA A 11 9.96 -12.00 14.00
CA ALA A 11 10.71 -12.23 12.78
C ALA A 11 9.73 -12.34 11.60
N VAL A 12 9.94 -11.52 10.57
CA VAL A 12 9.22 -11.61 9.30
C VAL A 12 10.26 -11.56 8.18
N VAL A 13 10.33 -12.64 7.40
CA VAL A 13 10.76 -12.58 6.00
C VAL A 13 9.82 -13.47 5.20
N THR A 14 9.03 -12.86 4.33
CA THR A 14 8.35 -13.59 3.26
C THR A 14 8.54 -12.81 1.95
N GLN A 15 9.05 -13.47 0.91
CA GLN A 15 8.51 -13.20 -0.42
C GLN A 15 7.16 -13.91 -0.52
N ALA A 16 6.21 -13.31 -1.23
CA ALA A 16 4.85 -13.81 -1.36
C ALA A 16 4.85 -15.32 -1.72
N LYS A 17 4.04 -16.13 -1.00
CA LYS A 17 3.91 -17.61 -1.08
C LYS A 17 4.92 -18.47 -0.30
N ALA A 18 5.39 -18.03 0.87
CA ALA A 18 6.23 -18.87 1.71
C ALA A 18 5.45 -20.07 2.29
N ASN A 19 5.86 -21.30 1.95
CA ASN A 19 5.31 -22.53 2.52
C ASN A 19 5.86 -22.86 3.93
N ASN A 20 6.89 -22.12 4.38
CA ASN A 20 7.55 -22.30 5.67
C ASN A 20 7.79 -20.93 6.31
N ILE A 21 7.51 -20.81 7.62
CA ILE A 21 7.81 -19.61 8.41
C ILE A 21 9.02 -19.92 9.31
N LEU A 22 10.06 -19.11 9.22
CA LEU A 22 11.21 -19.18 10.11
C LEU A 22 11.04 -18.15 11.23
N LEU A 23 10.77 -18.62 12.44
CA LEU A 23 10.64 -17.78 13.63
C LEU A 23 12.00 -17.63 14.30
N VAL A 24 12.33 -16.41 14.72
CA VAL A 24 13.52 -16.11 15.50
C VAL A 24 13.09 -15.50 16.83
N GLY A 25 13.31 -16.23 17.91
CA GLY A 25 13.12 -15.78 19.29
C GLY A 25 14.45 -15.83 20.05
N PHE A 26 14.52 -15.09 21.16
CA PHE A 26 15.67 -15.08 22.06
C PHE A 26 15.33 -15.96 23.26
N ASP A 27 15.75 -17.24 23.25
CA ASP A 27 15.85 -18.03 24.48
C ASP A 27 16.90 -19.15 24.33
N GLY A 28 17.71 -19.31 25.38
CA GLY A 28 19.02 -19.97 25.37
C GLY A 28 18.99 -21.49 25.26
N TYR A 29 19.77 -22.01 24.31
CA TYR A 29 20.22 -23.40 24.28
C TYR A 29 21.74 -23.46 24.48
N ASP A 30 22.25 -24.57 25.01
CA ASP A 30 23.68 -24.78 25.21
C ASP A 30 24.39 -25.20 23.91
N SER A 31 25.74 -25.22 23.94
CA SER A 31 26.58 -25.50 22.76
C SER A 31 26.48 -26.92 22.21
N ASN A 32 25.83 -27.84 22.93
CA ASN A 32 25.70 -29.24 22.53
C ASN A 32 24.31 -29.57 21.99
N ASP A 33 23.42 -28.57 21.88
CA ASP A 33 22.09 -28.79 21.33
C ASP A 33 22.18 -29.14 19.83
N PRO A 34 21.60 -30.28 19.40
CA PRO A 34 21.68 -30.74 18.00
C PRO A 34 21.08 -29.75 17.00
N ARG A 35 20.25 -28.81 17.44
CA ARG A 35 19.69 -27.75 16.57
C ARG A 35 20.70 -26.67 16.20
N GLN A 36 21.91 -26.66 16.79
CA GLN A 36 22.99 -25.73 16.44
C GLN A 36 23.47 -25.88 14.98
N GLU A 37 23.50 -27.10 14.44
CA GLU A 37 23.88 -27.33 13.05
C GLU A 37 22.89 -26.69 12.08
N GLU A 38 21.58 -26.87 12.33
CA GLU A 38 20.51 -26.23 11.56
C GLU A 38 20.59 -24.69 11.64
N MET A 39 20.93 -24.14 12.81
CA MET A 39 21.13 -22.69 12.95
C MET A 39 22.30 -22.18 12.11
N ASN A 40 23.41 -22.93 12.05
CA ASN A 40 24.58 -22.56 11.24
C ASN A 40 24.25 -22.58 9.74
N GLU A 41 23.44 -23.52 9.27
CA GLU A 41 22.99 -23.56 7.87
C GLU A 41 22.06 -22.39 7.51
N VAL A 42 21.12 -22.06 8.40
CA VAL A 42 20.24 -20.89 8.23
C VAL A 42 21.06 -19.59 8.22
N LEU A 43 22.06 -19.47 9.10
CA LEU A 43 23.00 -18.36 9.14
C LEU A 43 23.83 -18.24 7.86
N ALA A 44 24.37 -19.37 7.37
CA ALA A 44 25.12 -19.41 6.13
C ALA A 44 24.27 -18.93 4.96
N THR A 45 23.02 -19.39 4.88
CA THR A 45 22.06 -18.98 3.85
C THR A 45 21.73 -17.49 3.96
N TYR A 46 21.44 -16.98 5.16
CA TYR A 46 21.14 -15.58 5.39
C TYR A 46 22.31 -14.66 5.01
N SER A 47 23.55 -15.08 5.30
CA SER A 47 24.75 -14.30 4.99
C SER A 47 24.96 -14.04 3.50
N GLN A 48 24.39 -14.89 2.63
CA GLN A 48 24.48 -14.78 1.18
C GLN A 48 23.43 -13.86 0.55
N LEU A 49 22.46 -13.36 1.32
CA LEU A 49 21.44 -12.44 0.82
C LEU A 49 22.01 -11.03 0.58
N GLN A 50 21.76 -10.48 -0.61
CA GLN A 50 22.33 -9.19 -1.08
C GLN A 50 21.86 -7.96 -0.29
N ASN A 51 20.64 -7.97 0.27
CA ASN A 51 20.05 -6.83 1.01
C ASN A 51 19.68 -7.20 2.46
N ARG A 52 20.52 -8.02 3.12
CA ARG A 52 20.24 -8.50 4.47
C ARG A 52 20.34 -7.38 5.52
N LEU A 53 19.44 -7.38 6.49
CA LEU A 53 19.55 -6.54 7.68
C LEU A 53 20.55 -7.17 8.68
N PRO A 54 21.25 -6.39 9.52
CA PRO A 54 22.15 -6.95 10.52
C PRO A 54 21.39 -7.75 11.58
N LEU A 55 21.73 -9.04 11.74
CA LEU A 55 21.20 -9.90 12.79
C LEU A 55 21.92 -9.61 14.10
N LYS A 56 21.16 -9.48 15.20
CA LYS A 56 21.73 -9.19 16.53
C LYS A 56 21.88 -10.44 17.44
N SER A 57 21.07 -11.49 17.28
CA SER A 57 21.34 -12.88 17.72
C SER A 57 20.28 -13.88 17.19
N LEU A 58 20.46 -15.19 17.41
CA LEU A 58 19.58 -16.29 16.93
C LEU A 58 19.49 -17.48 17.92
N THR A 59 18.37 -18.21 17.87
CA THR A 59 18.21 -19.58 18.39
C THR A 59 17.09 -20.31 17.64
N PRO A 60 17.23 -21.59 17.23
CA PRO A 60 16.29 -22.24 16.31
C PRO A 60 15.18 -23.04 17.04
N THR A 61 13.93 -22.86 16.61
CA THR A 61 12.84 -23.83 16.83
C THR A 61 11.95 -23.84 15.60
N SER A 62 11.72 -25.02 15.02
CA SER A 62 10.82 -25.21 13.88
C SER A 62 9.49 -25.80 14.37
N TYR A 63 8.37 -25.23 13.90
CA TYR A 63 7.04 -25.76 14.13
C TYR A 63 6.41 -26.09 12.77
N SER A 64 5.89 -27.31 12.62
CA SER A 64 5.03 -27.65 11.49
C SER A 64 3.61 -27.20 11.80
N ILE A 65 3.07 -26.26 11.02
CA ILE A 65 1.71 -25.76 11.20
C ILE A 65 0.79 -26.47 10.18
N PRO A 66 -0.31 -27.13 10.61
CA PRO A 66 -1.20 -27.84 9.69
C PRO A 66 -2.04 -26.93 8.77
N GLN A 67 -2.17 -25.64 9.14
CA GLN A 67 -2.93 -24.63 8.42
C GLN A 67 -2.35 -23.24 8.74
N GLY A 68 -2.38 -22.30 7.78
CA GLY A 68 -1.84 -20.94 7.93
C GLY A 68 -2.48 -20.12 9.06
N SER A 69 -1.92 -18.93 9.32
CA SER A 69 -2.30 -18.00 10.40
C SER A 69 -3.82 -17.91 10.64
N ILE A 70 -4.25 -18.04 11.91
CA ILE A 70 -5.63 -17.80 12.37
C ILE A 70 -6.07 -16.33 12.23
N PHE A 71 -5.13 -15.43 11.93
CA PHE A 71 -5.39 -14.07 11.46
C PHE A 71 -4.58 -13.85 10.18
N GLU A 72 -5.03 -14.46 9.09
CA GLU A 72 -4.85 -13.88 7.78
C GLU A 72 -6.13 -13.06 7.55
N PRO A 73 -6.08 -11.72 7.45
CA PRO A 73 -7.22 -11.03 6.85
C PRO A 73 -7.40 -11.73 5.51
N VAL A 74 -8.59 -12.29 5.27
CA VAL A 74 -8.94 -12.86 3.97
C VAL A 74 -9.02 -11.69 3.00
N ILE A 75 -7.86 -11.17 2.62
CA ILE A 75 -7.70 -10.35 1.46
C ILE A 75 -7.81 -11.37 0.35
N GLN A 76 -8.99 -11.48 -0.27
CA GLN A 76 -9.07 -12.20 -1.52
C GLN A 76 -8.17 -11.42 -2.48
N LEU A 77 -6.93 -11.86 -2.67
CA LEU A 77 -5.90 -11.15 -3.44
C LEU A 77 -6.24 -10.96 -4.93
N ASN A 78 -7.48 -11.23 -5.34
CA ASN A 78 -7.99 -11.04 -6.67
C ASN A 78 -9.27 -10.19 -6.74
N ASP A 79 -9.84 -9.73 -5.63
CA ASP A 79 -11.10 -8.95 -5.64
C ASP A 79 -10.87 -7.46 -5.91
N PHE A 80 -9.67 -6.92 -5.75
CA PHE A 80 -9.40 -5.49 -5.92
C PHE A 80 -8.09 -5.17 -6.65
N VAL A 81 -7.96 -3.91 -7.07
CA VAL A 81 -6.69 -3.31 -7.51
C VAL A 81 -6.63 -1.84 -7.09
N LEU A 82 -5.47 -1.42 -6.57
CA LEU A 82 -5.11 -0.02 -6.37
C LEU A 82 -4.45 0.52 -7.62
N ILE A 83 -4.97 1.63 -8.13
CA ILE A 83 -4.47 2.29 -9.32
C ILE A 83 -3.98 3.68 -8.94
N ILE A 84 -2.72 3.95 -9.28
CA ILE A 84 -2.08 5.26 -9.11
C ILE A 84 -2.04 5.92 -10.50
N PRO A 85 -2.99 6.80 -10.85
CA PRO A 85 -2.94 7.51 -12.10
C PRO A 85 -1.82 8.56 -12.08
N ALA A 86 -1.00 8.54 -13.12
CA ALA A 86 0.08 9.48 -13.31
C ALA A 86 0.06 10.01 -14.74
N ARG A 87 0.26 11.32 -14.89
CA ARG A 87 0.42 11.97 -16.19
C ARG A 87 1.61 12.90 -16.15
N TYR A 88 2.38 12.94 -17.22
CA TYR A 88 3.52 13.84 -17.30
C TYR A 88 3.06 15.29 -17.55
N ARG A 89 2.09 15.45 -18.45
CA ARG A 89 1.57 16.75 -18.88
C ARG A 89 0.50 17.27 -17.92
N SER A 90 0.93 17.92 -16.83
CA SER A 90 0.08 18.75 -15.99
C SER A 90 0.34 20.22 -16.30
N SER A 91 -0.73 21.00 -16.57
CA SER A 91 -0.62 22.43 -16.86
C SER A 91 -0.06 23.25 -15.70
N ARG A 92 -0.21 22.76 -14.46
CA ARG A 92 0.24 23.45 -13.23
C ARG A 92 1.63 23.02 -12.77
N PHE A 93 2.04 21.79 -13.08
CA PHE A 93 3.35 21.27 -12.72
C PHE A 93 3.75 20.11 -13.66
N PRO A 94 4.34 20.42 -14.82
CA PRO A 94 4.83 19.40 -15.74
C PRO A 94 5.87 18.49 -15.07
N GLY A 95 5.81 17.18 -15.32
CA GLY A 95 6.72 16.21 -14.73
C GLY A 95 6.50 15.97 -13.22
N LYS A 96 5.42 16.48 -12.63
CA LYS A 96 5.09 16.33 -11.20
C LYS A 96 5.28 14.91 -10.66
N PRO A 97 4.83 13.82 -11.33
CA PRO A 97 5.04 12.45 -10.81
C PRO A 97 6.51 12.08 -10.59
N LEU A 98 7.42 12.62 -11.41
CA LEU A 98 8.85 12.36 -11.34
C LEU A 98 9.62 13.38 -10.50
N ALA A 99 8.95 14.41 -9.98
CA ALA A 99 9.58 15.43 -9.16
C ALA A 99 10.23 14.79 -7.92
N ASP A 100 11.49 15.13 -7.66
CA ASP A 100 12.20 14.64 -6.49
C ASP A 100 11.65 15.27 -5.22
N LEU A 101 11.32 14.41 -4.27
CA LEU A 101 10.96 14.79 -2.92
C LEU A 101 11.91 14.05 -1.99
N CYS A 102 12.97 14.73 -1.54
CA CYS A 102 13.95 14.19 -0.61
C CYS A 102 14.54 12.84 -1.08
N GLY A 103 15.02 12.77 -2.32
CA GLY A 103 15.71 11.61 -2.88
C GLY A 103 14.80 10.49 -3.40
N LYS A 104 13.49 10.70 -3.45
CA LYS A 104 12.52 9.80 -4.09
C LYS A 104 11.55 10.62 -4.92
N SER A 105 11.25 10.16 -6.14
CA SER A 105 10.19 10.76 -6.96
C SER A 105 8.85 10.75 -6.23
N LEU A 106 8.00 11.74 -6.48
CA LEU A 106 6.64 11.82 -5.93
C LEU A 106 5.86 10.50 -6.11
N ILE A 107 5.84 9.95 -7.32
CA ILE A 107 5.10 8.72 -7.63
C ILE A 107 5.62 7.52 -6.83
N ARG A 108 6.94 7.45 -6.61
CA ARG A 108 7.56 6.40 -5.78
C ARG A 108 7.08 6.49 -4.33
N ARG A 109 6.87 7.69 -3.79
CA ARG A 109 6.36 7.86 -2.43
C ARG A 109 4.92 7.38 -2.28
N VAL A 110 4.05 7.75 -3.23
CA VAL A 110 2.67 7.26 -3.27
C VAL A 110 2.65 5.74 -3.41
N TRP A 111 3.46 5.20 -4.31
CA TRP A 111 3.63 3.76 -4.49
C TRP A 111 4.06 3.06 -3.19
N ASP A 112 5.10 3.55 -2.52
CA ASP A 112 5.59 2.98 -1.27
C ASP A 112 4.49 2.91 -0.18
N LYS A 113 3.65 3.97 -0.08
CA LYS A 113 2.49 3.98 0.84
C LYS A 113 1.41 2.98 0.42
N CYS A 114 1.13 2.84 -0.88
CA CYS A 114 0.15 1.89 -1.40
C CYS A 114 0.58 0.44 -1.15
N ILE A 115 1.84 0.09 -1.47
CA ILE A 115 2.33 -1.29 -1.24
C ILE A 115 2.47 -1.61 0.25
N GLN A 116 2.69 -0.60 1.10
CA GLN A 116 2.64 -0.79 2.55
C GLN A 116 1.23 -1.18 3.01
N ALA A 117 0.18 -0.67 2.35
CA ALA A 117 -1.21 -1.00 2.69
C ALA A 117 -1.60 -2.41 2.21
N VAL A 118 -1.31 -2.74 0.95
CA VAL A 118 -1.95 -3.89 0.27
C VAL A 118 -1.00 -4.85 -0.42
N GLY A 119 0.32 -4.60 -0.35
CA GLY A 119 1.34 -5.38 -1.04
C GLY A 119 1.48 -5.03 -2.52
N THR A 120 2.63 -5.40 -3.10
CA THR A 120 3.01 -5.03 -4.47
C THR A 120 2.04 -5.53 -5.52
N GLU A 121 1.55 -6.77 -5.41
CA GLU A 121 0.69 -7.44 -6.41
C GLU A 121 -0.63 -6.71 -6.67
N GLN A 122 -1.07 -5.87 -5.71
CA GLN A 122 -2.35 -5.16 -5.77
C GLN A 122 -2.23 -3.73 -6.29
N VAL A 123 -1.03 -3.23 -6.54
CA VAL A 123 -0.81 -1.82 -6.89
C VAL A 123 -0.32 -1.72 -8.32
N LEU A 124 -0.90 -0.81 -9.09
CA LEU A 124 -0.57 -0.54 -10.48
C LEU A 124 -0.46 0.97 -10.73
N VAL A 125 0.65 1.42 -11.29
CA VAL A 125 0.73 2.77 -11.86
C VAL A 125 0.06 2.76 -13.24
N ALA A 126 -0.80 3.72 -13.51
CA ALA A 126 -1.40 3.90 -14.83
C ALA A 126 -0.92 5.22 -15.43
N THR A 127 -0.26 5.18 -16.59
CA THR A 127 0.34 6.37 -17.23
C THR A 127 0.15 6.35 -18.75
N ASP A 128 0.20 7.52 -19.37
CA ASP A 128 0.24 7.71 -20.83
C ASP A 128 1.65 8.06 -21.34
N ASP A 129 2.61 8.19 -20.42
CA ASP A 129 3.94 8.69 -20.70
C ASP A 129 5.02 7.62 -20.51
N ASP A 130 5.84 7.41 -21.55
CA ASP A 130 6.92 6.42 -21.56
C ASP A 130 8.04 6.75 -20.57
N THR A 131 8.27 8.02 -20.22
CA THR A 131 9.27 8.42 -19.22
C THR A 131 8.83 7.95 -17.83
N ILE A 132 7.56 8.15 -17.49
CA ILE A 132 6.99 7.65 -16.23
C ILE A 132 7.04 6.12 -16.20
N ARG A 133 6.69 5.47 -17.31
CA ARG A 133 6.76 4.01 -17.42
C ARG A 133 8.19 3.49 -17.21
N ALA A 134 9.17 4.08 -17.87
CA ALA A 134 10.58 3.69 -17.72
C ALA A 134 11.04 3.82 -16.26
N HIS A 135 10.75 4.95 -15.62
CA HIS A 135 11.03 5.16 -14.20
C HIS A 135 10.37 4.10 -13.32
N CYS A 136 9.10 3.74 -13.59
CA CYS A 136 8.42 2.69 -12.84
C CYS A 136 9.13 1.33 -12.97
N LEU A 137 9.48 0.94 -14.20
CA LEU A 137 10.15 -0.32 -14.48
C LEU A 137 11.54 -0.40 -13.82
N GLU A 138 12.34 0.66 -13.92
CA GLU A 138 13.65 0.77 -13.26
C GLU A 138 13.56 0.64 -11.73
N GLN A 139 12.44 1.07 -11.16
CA GLN A 139 12.18 1.07 -9.72
C GLN A 139 11.44 -0.18 -9.23
N GLY A 140 11.14 -1.13 -10.11
CA GLY A 140 10.39 -2.36 -9.79
C GLY A 140 8.91 -2.12 -9.45
N MET A 141 8.33 -1.03 -9.98
CA MET A 141 6.92 -0.70 -9.81
C MET A 141 6.11 -1.28 -10.96
N GLN A 142 4.97 -1.91 -10.66
CA GLN A 142 4.04 -2.37 -11.70
C GLN A 142 3.42 -1.15 -12.39
N VAL A 143 3.41 -1.18 -13.72
CA VAL A 143 2.91 -0.07 -14.53
C VAL A 143 2.17 -0.58 -15.76
N THR A 144 1.06 0.07 -16.10
CA THR A 144 0.36 -0.13 -17.37
C THR A 144 0.24 1.18 -18.13
N MET A 145 0.17 1.05 -19.46
CA MET A 145 -0.09 2.16 -20.35
C MET A 145 -1.59 2.38 -20.50
N THR A 146 -1.96 3.65 -20.57
CA THR A 146 -3.33 4.14 -20.78
C THR A 146 -3.31 5.26 -21.81
N SER A 147 -4.46 5.54 -22.41
CA SER A 147 -4.62 6.55 -23.45
C SER A 147 -4.31 7.96 -22.96
N SER A 148 -3.70 8.76 -23.84
CA SER A 148 -3.55 10.20 -23.64
C SER A 148 -4.88 10.96 -23.64
N GLU A 149 -5.96 10.32 -24.09
CA GLU A 149 -7.31 10.89 -24.10
C GLU A 149 -7.97 10.85 -22.71
N CYS A 150 -7.38 10.15 -21.73
CA CYS A 150 -7.84 10.17 -20.34
C CYS A 150 -7.65 11.56 -19.70
N LEU A 151 -8.74 12.30 -19.55
CA LEU A 151 -8.72 13.68 -19.02
C LEU A 151 -8.52 13.73 -17.50
N THR A 152 -9.02 12.71 -16.79
CA THR A 152 -9.00 12.60 -15.34
C THR A 152 -8.34 11.31 -14.87
N GLY A 153 -8.00 11.26 -13.58
CA GLY A 153 -7.53 10.01 -12.96
C GLY A 153 -8.60 8.91 -12.99
N THR A 154 -9.88 9.28 -12.91
CA THR A 154 -11.00 8.34 -12.97
C THR A 154 -11.16 7.73 -14.36
N ASP A 155 -11.00 8.51 -15.44
CA ASP A 155 -11.02 7.98 -16.81
C ASP A 155 -9.94 6.91 -16.99
N ARG A 156 -8.77 7.16 -16.41
CA ARG A 156 -7.64 6.23 -16.43
C ARG A 156 -7.92 4.95 -15.68
N VAL A 157 -8.59 5.03 -14.52
CA VAL A 157 -9.04 3.85 -13.78
C VAL A 157 -10.06 3.04 -14.59
N CYS A 158 -10.99 3.72 -15.28
CA CYS A 158 -11.94 3.07 -16.17
C CYS A 158 -11.23 2.33 -17.32
N GLU A 159 -10.21 2.94 -17.92
CA GLU A 159 -9.42 2.27 -18.97
C GLU A 159 -8.68 1.04 -18.43
N VAL A 160 -8.07 1.13 -17.25
CA VAL A 160 -7.42 -0.01 -16.59
C VAL A 160 -8.42 -1.12 -16.28
N ALA A 161 -9.66 -0.79 -15.91
CA ALA A 161 -10.70 -1.78 -15.65
C ALA A 161 -11.05 -2.64 -16.88
N HIS A 162 -10.85 -2.13 -18.09
CA HIS A 162 -10.97 -2.92 -19.32
C HIS A 162 -9.76 -3.83 -19.59
N GLN A 163 -8.62 -3.60 -18.92
CA GLN A 163 -7.39 -4.38 -19.08
C GLN A 163 -7.21 -5.41 -17.95
N VAL A 164 -7.68 -5.10 -16.74
CA VAL A 164 -7.53 -5.90 -15.53
C VAL A 164 -8.88 -6.04 -14.85
N GLU A 165 -9.42 -7.25 -14.85
CA GLU A 165 -10.72 -7.57 -14.26
C GLU A 165 -10.59 -7.75 -12.73
N ARG A 166 -11.34 -6.93 -11.98
CA ARG A 166 -11.45 -6.94 -10.52
C ARG A 166 -12.86 -6.52 -10.09
N ASP A 167 -13.25 -6.88 -8.87
CA ASP A 167 -14.53 -6.45 -8.31
C ASP A 167 -14.47 -5.00 -7.79
N ILE A 168 -13.30 -4.56 -7.32
CA ILE A 168 -13.09 -3.26 -6.68
C ILE A 168 -11.88 -2.54 -7.28
N TYR A 169 -12.07 -1.28 -7.68
CA TYR A 169 -11.02 -0.42 -8.19
C TYR A 169 -10.82 0.76 -7.24
N ILE A 170 -9.62 0.89 -6.67
CA ILE A 170 -9.28 1.98 -5.74
C ILE A 170 -8.37 2.97 -6.44
N ASN A 171 -8.82 4.22 -6.55
CA ASN A 171 -8.07 5.31 -7.17
C ASN A 171 -7.28 6.08 -6.10
N VAL A 172 -5.97 5.88 -6.01
CA VAL A 172 -5.09 6.68 -5.15
C VAL A 172 -4.39 7.73 -5.98
N GLN A 173 -4.71 9.00 -5.79
CA GLN A 173 -4.13 10.07 -6.60
C GLN A 173 -2.60 10.08 -6.51
N GLY A 174 -1.93 10.15 -7.67
CA GLY A 174 -0.47 10.15 -7.77
C GLY A 174 0.22 11.38 -7.18
N ASP A 175 -0.53 12.33 -6.61
CA ASP A 175 -0.04 13.50 -5.92
C ASP A 175 -0.37 13.58 -4.42
N GLU A 176 -0.73 12.45 -3.82
CA GLU A 176 -0.96 12.30 -2.37
C GLU A 176 0.19 11.52 -1.70
N PRO A 177 1.43 12.05 -1.63
CA PRO A 177 2.58 11.31 -1.11
C PRO A 177 2.51 11.04 0.40
N LEU A 178 1.56 11.68 1.07
CA LEU A 178 1.30 11.55 2.50
C LEU A 178 0.04 10.72 2.79
N ILE A 179 -0.53 10.05 1.78
CA ILE A 179 -1.66 9.13 2.00
C ILE A 179 -1.29 8.12 3.09
N GLU A 180 -2.19 7.94 4.05
CA GLU A 180 -1.97 6.98 5.13
C GLU A 180 -2.46 5.59 4.71
N PRO A 181 -1.65 4.53 4.89
CA PRO A 181 -2.03 3.17 4.50
C PRO A 181 -3.36 2.69 5.13
N ASN A 182 -3.66 3.14 6.35
CA ASN A 182 -4.91 2.81 7.03
C ASN A 182 -6.13 3.44 6.36
N ASP A 183 -6.00 4.59 5.70
CA ASP A 183 -7.10 5.19 4.95
C ASP A 183 -7.44 4.34 3.73
N ILE A 184 -6.42 3.82 3.04
CA ILE A 184 -6.59 2.89 1.91
C ILE A 184 -7.34 1.64 2.36
N LEU A 185 -6.95 1.05 3.49
CA LEU A 185 -7.62 -0.13 4.05
C LEU A 185 -9.07 0.18 4.45
N THR A 186 -9.32 1.35 5.04
CA THR A 186 -10.68 1.79 5.38
C THR A 186 -11.57 1.93 4.15
N VAL A 187 -11.04 2.51 3.06
CA VAL A 187 -11.77 2.60 1.78
C VAL A 187 -12.06 1.22 1.21
N LEU A 188 -11.08 0.31 1.23
CA LEU A 188 -11.25 -1.07 0.73
C LEU A 188 -12.33 -1.83 1.51
N GLU A 189 -12.29 -1.78 2.84
CA GLU A 189 -13.31 -2.43 3.69
C GLU A 189 -14.70 -1.83 3.46
N THR A 190 -14.77 -0.51 3.28
CA THR A 190 -16.02 0.18 2.96
C THR A 190 -16.56 -0.24 1.60
N ALA A 191 -15.70 -0.37 0.58
CA ALA A 191 -16.07 -0.83 -0.76
C ALA A 191 -16.61 -2.27 -0.75
N ARG A 192 -15.99 -3.17 0.02
CA ARG A 192 -16.50 -4.54 0.21
C ARG A 192 -17.88 -4.56 0.86
N ARG A 193 -18.15 -3.66 1.81
CA ARG A 193 -19.47 -3.56 2.47
C ARG A 193 -20.54 -2.97 1.55
N TYR A 194 -20.19 -2.01 0.70
CA TYR A 194 -21.12 -1.29 -0.17
C TYR A 194 -20.83 -1.56 -1.66
N ASN A 195 -20.90 -2.85 -2.04
CA ASN A 195 -20.64 -3.27 -3.42
C ASN A 195 -21.48 -2.47 -4.44
N GLY A 196 -20.85 -2.09 -5.56
CA GLY A 196 -21.48 -1.29 -6.62
C GLY A 196 -21.66 0.19 -6.30
N THR A 197 -21.06 0.70 -5.22
CA THR A 197 -21.14 2.12 -4.82
C THR A 197 -19.81 2.83 -5.03
N ILE A 198 -19.86 4.09 -5.48
CA ILE A 198 -18.68 4.97 -5.52
C ILE A 198 -18.47 5.55 -4.13
N ILE A 199 -17.30 5.29 -3.55
CA ILE A 199 -16.91 5.77 -2.21
C ILE A 199 -15.79 6.79 -2.37
N ASN A 200 -15.82 7.83 -1.55
CA ASN A 200 -14.73 8.80 -1.43
C ASN A 200 -14.38 9.00 0.04
N GLY A 201 -13.09 9.10 0.33
CA GLY A 201 -12.62 9.52 1.65
C GLY A 201 -12.91 11.00 1.88
N MET A 202 -13.20 11.36 3.12
CA MET A 202 -13.33 12.75 3.53
C MET A 202 -12.81 12.90 4.96
N CYS A 203 -12.26 14.07 5.28
CA CYS A 203 -11.82 14.42 6.61
C CYS A 203 -12.36 15.79 7.02
N PRO A 204 -12.44 16.10 8.33
CA PRO A 204 -12.78 17.42 8.80
C PRO A 204 -11.77 18.47 8.31
N ILE A 205 -12.26 19.66 7.96
CA ILE A 205 -11.42 20.85 7.79
C ILE A 205 -11.41 21.60 9.12
N GLU A 206 -10.25 21.69 9.76
CA GLU A 206 -10.12 22.32 11.08
C GLU A 206 -9.77 23.81 11.01
N GLU A 207 -9.17 24.25 9.90
CA GLU A 207 -8.61 25.59 9.73
C GLU A 207 -9.42 26.42 8.73
N GLU A 208 -9.78 27.66 9.12
CA GLU A 208 -10.51 28.61 8.27
C GLU A 208 -9.77 28.90 6.95
N ARG A 209 -8.43 28.89 6.99
CA ARG A 209 -7.59 29.09 5.80
C ARG A 209 -7.86 28.02 4.74
N ASP A 210 -8.05 26.77 5.15
CA ASP A 210 -8.24 25.63 4.26
C ASP A 210 -9.70 25.56 3.79
N PHE A 211 -10.64 25.95 4.65
CA PHE A 211 -12.04 26.16 4.28
C PHE A 211 -12.18 27.18 3.13
N ARG A 212 -11.44 28.30 3.19
CA ARG A 212 -11.45 29.34 2.15
C ARG A 212 -10.54 29.05 0.95
N ASN A 213 -9.67 28.04 1.00
CA ASN A 213 -8.73 27.76 -0.07
C ASN A 213 -9.42 27.13 -1.30
N PRO A 214 -9.40 27.74 -2.49
CA PRO A 214 -10.03 27.18 -3.70
C PRO A 214 -9.31 25.96 -4.28
N ASN A 215 -8.12 25.63 -3.77
CA ASN A 215 -7.41 24.40 -4.10
C ASN A 215 -7.82 23.21 -3.23
N VAL A 216 -8.51 23.45 -2.10
CA VAL A 216 -9.07 22.41 -1.23
C VAL A 216 -10.56 22.26 -1.57
N PRO A 217 -10.99 21.13 -2.16
CA PRO A 217 -12.40 20.84 -2.35
C PRO A 217 -13.10 20.67 -1.00
N LYS A 218 -14.25 21.32 -0.83
CA LYS A 218 -15.15 21.15 0.32
C LYS A 218 -16.22 20.13 -0.04
N VAL A 219 -16.56 19.30 0.93
CA VAL A 219 -17.54 18.22 0.80
C VAL A 219 -18.70 18.48 1.75
N VAL A 220 -19.92 18.39 1.22
CA VAL A 220 -21.15 18.39 2.03
C VAL A 220 -21.74 16.99 1.97
N ALA A 221 -21.87 16.36 3.12
CA ALA A 221 -22.45 15.03 3.28
C ALA A 221 -23.73 15.08 4.11
N ALA A 222 -24.64 14.14 3.87
CA ALA A 222 -25.79 13.91 4.72
C ALA A 222 -25.37 13.26 6.06
N PRO A 223 -26.23 13.27 7.09
CA PRO A 223 -25.93 12.65 8.40
C PRO A 223 -25.62 11.14 8.31
N ASP A 224 -26.06 10.47 7.25
CA ASP A 224 -25.78 9.06 6.95
C ASP A 224 -24.45 8.85 6.20
N GLY A 225 -23.68 9.92 5.97
CA GLY A 225 -22.38 9.89 5.28
C GLY A 225 -22.46 9.96 3.75
N ARG A 226 -23.66 10.00 3.16
CA ARG A 226 -23.81 10.08 1.71
C ARG A 226 -23.41 11.46 1.19
N LEU A 227 -22.60 11.50 0.14
CA LEU A 227 -22.20 12.74 -0.53
C LEU A 227 -23.41 13.47 -1.11
N LEU A 228 -23.60 14.75 -0.75
CA LEU A 228 -24.61 15.62 -1.32
C LEU A 228 -24.02 16.52 -2.41
N TYR A 229 -22.87 17.14 -2.14
CA TYR A 229 -22.22 18.06 -3.08
C TYR A 229 -20.73 18.28 -2.77
N MET A 230 -19.95 18.61 -3.80
CA MET A 230 -18.55 19.04 -3.69
C MET A 230 -18.35 20.39 -4.35
N SER A 231 -17.60 21.30 -3.72
CA SER A 231 -17.31 22.64 -4.26
C SER A 231 -15.91 23.12 -3.91
N ARG A 232 -15.33 23.97 -4.76
CA ARG A 232 -14.13 24.74 -4.41
C ARG A 232 -14.48 26.02 -3.63
N ALA A 233 -15.73 26.48 -3.70
CA ALA A 233 -16.21 27.58 -2.86
C ALA A 233 -16.30 27.13 -1.40
N PRO A 234 -16.16 28.04 -0.42
CA PRO A 234 -16.41 27.73 0.98
C PRO A 234 -17.88 27.32 1.13
N VAL A 235 -18.12 26.04 1.41
CA VAL A 235 -19.45 25.47 1.66
C VAL A 235 -19.34 24.45 2.80
N PRO A 236 -20.36 24.34 3.67
CA PRO A 236 -21.59 25.12 3.69
C PRO A 236 -21.36 26.55 4.21
N THR A 237 -22.07 27.53 3.64
CA THR A 237 -22.16 28.89 4.17
C THR A 237 -23.62 29.18 4.41
N GLY A 238 -24.03 29.13 5.68
CA GLY A 238 -25.38 29.41 6.15
C GLY A 238 -25.32 29.98 7.56
#